data_AF-A0A7S3ZUT5-F1
#
_entry.id   AF-A0A7S3ZUT5-F1
#
_cell.length_a   1.000
_cell.length_b   1.000
_cell.length_c   1.000
_cell.angle_alpha   90.00
_cell.angle_beta   90.00
_cell.angle_gamma   90.00
#
_symmetry.space_group_name_H-M   'P 1'
#
loop_
_entity.id
_entity.type
_entity.pdbx_description
1 polymer ?
#
loop_
_entity_poly.entity_id
_entity_poly.type
_entity_poly.pdbx_seq_one_letter_code
_entity_poly.pdbx_strand_id
1 'polypeptide(L)'
;KEAVAVAVEACRGRHEGQKCYICLEAVHPHTGEGLVRGCACGDRDGVSSPELGVAHVSCLARQAKILCDEGEETDLDGEAFDKRWMRWEECGLCEQRYHGFVWCALGWACWKTYVGRPEEDWARRMAMSVVGNGLYHEGHYADALVVQEAELSMLRRLD
;
A
#
# COMPACT_ATOMS: atom_id res chain seq x y z
N LYS A 1 -5.39 -16.99 1.82
CA LYS A 1 -6.36 -15.89 2.07
C LYS A 1 -5.88 -14.66 1.32
N GLU A 2 -6.76 -13.79 0.83
CA GLU A 2 -6.33 -12.55 0.17
C GLU A 2 -5.59 -11.65 1.17
N ALA A 3 -4.51 -10.97 0.75
CA ALA A 3 -3.67 -10.12 1.61
C ALA A 3 -4.47 -9.07 2.38
N VAL A 4 -5.48 -8.46 1.76
CA VAL A 4 -6.41 -7.52 2.41
C VAL A 4 -7.13 -8.17 3.59
N ALA A 5 -7.70 -9.36 3.39
CA ALA A 5 -8.40 -10.08 4.45
C ALA A 5 -7.48 -10.47 5.60
N VAL A 6 -6.19 -10.78 5.31
CA VAL A 6 -5.19 -11.05 6.34
C VAL A 6 -4.88 -9.79 7.16
N ALA A 7 -4.70 -8.64 6.49
CA ALA A 7 -4.47 -7.37 7.18
C ALA A 7 -5.65 -6.95 8.07
N VAL A 8 -6.88 -7.06 7.55
CA VAL A 8 -8.10 -6.78 8.33
C VAL A 8 -8.21 -7.72 9.53
N GLU A 9 -7.92 -9.01 9.37
CA GLU A 9 -7.95 -9.98 10.46
C GLU A 9 -6.91 -9.64 11.54
N ALA A 10 -5.70 -9.24 11.15
CA ALA A 10 -4.65 -8.83 12.08
C ALA A 10 -5.02 -7.57 12.88
N CYS A 11 -5.88 -6.71 12.33
CA CYS A 11 -6.39 -5.50 12.97
C CYS A 11 -7.76 -5.70 13.68
N ARG A 12 -8.33 -6.91 13.66
CA ARG A 12 -9.68 -7.20 14.20
C ARG A 12 -9.82 -6.71 15.64
N GLY A 13 -10.91 -6.00 15.92
CA GLY A 13 -11.26 -5.50 17.27
C GLY A 13 -10.46 -4.29 17.75
N ARG A 14 -9.41 -3.85 17.03
CA ARG A 14 -8.59 -2.69 17.45
C ARG A 14 -9.21 -1.33 17.12
N HIS A 15 -10.22 -1.32 16.24
CA HIS A 15 -10.79 -0.11 15.64
C HIS A 15 -12.32 -0.08 15.74
N GLU A 16 -12.89 -0.73 16.76
CA GLU A 16 -14.33 -0.70 16.99
C GLU A 16 -14.80 0.74 17.24
N GLY A 17 -15.94 1.11 16.64
CA GLY A 17 -16.49 2.48 16.70
C GLY A 17 -15.77 3.51 15.84
N GLN A 18 -14.66 3.16 15.20
CA GLN A 18 -13.92 4.07 14.33
C GLN A 18 -14.40 4.02 12.88
N LYS A 19 -13.91 4.96 12.09
CA LYS A 19 -14.25 5.13 10.67
C LYS A 19 -12.98 5.32 9.86
N CYS A 20 -13.02 4.87 8.60
CA CYS A 20 -11.95 5.16 7.66
C CYS A 20 -11.81 6.68 7.48
N TYR A 21 -10.60 7.23 7.63
CA TYR A 21 -10.39 8.68 7.48
C TYR A 21 -10.60 9.19 6.04
N ILE A 22 -10.68 8.29 5.05
CA ILE A 22 -10.85 8.64 3.63
C ILE A 22 -12.32 8.67 3.25
N CYS A 23 -13.06 7.60 3.53
CA CYS A 23 -14.46 7.48 3.11
C CYS A 23 -15.48 7.68 4.24
N LEU A 24 -15.01 7.81 5.49
CA LEU A 24 -15.83 7.99 6.70
C LEU A 24 -16.76 6.83 7.04
N GLU A 25 -16.54 5.65 6.43
CA GLU A 25 -17.27 4.42 6.71
C GLU A 25 -16.47 3.47 7.61
N ALA A 26 -17.17 2.72 8.46
CA ALA A 26 -16.56 1.68 9.29
C ALA A 26 -16.25 0.41 8.47
N VAL A 27 -17.08 0.10 7.48
CA VAL A 27 -16.91 -1.03 6.56
C VAL A 27 -16.93 -0.49 5.14
N HIS A 28 -16.00 -0.90 4.29
CA HIS A 28 -15.92 -0.35 2.93
C HIS A 28 -17.16 -0.77 2.12
N PRO A 29 -17.90 0.19 1.52
CA PRO A 29 -19.24 -0.07 0.98
C PRO A 29 -19.26 -1.06 -0.20
N HIS A 30 -18.14 -1.21 -0.92
CA HIS A 30 -18.08 -2.07 -2.11
C HIS A 30 -17.38 -3.40 -1.88
N THR A 31 -16.41 -3.45 -0.97
CA THR A 31 -15.57 -4.65 -0.73
C THR A 31 -15.95 -5.37 0.56
N GLY A 32 -16.70 -4.71 1.45
CA GLY A 32 -17.03 -5.25 2.77
C GLY A 32 -15.82 -5.37 3.70
N GLU A 33 -14.66 -4.79 3.34
CA GLU A 33 -13.47 -4.88 4.19
C GLU A 33 -13.60 -4.02 5.44
N GLY A 34 -13.00 -4.50 6.53
CA GLY A 34 -12.87 -3.75 7.78
C GLY A 34 -11.68 -2.79 7.77
N LEU A 35 -11.46 -2.14 8.91
CA LEU A 35 -10.42 -1.13 9.06
C LEU A 35 -9.06 -1.74 9.40
N VAL A 36 -8.00 -1.08 8.92
CA VAL A 36 -6.61 -1.36 9.26
C VAL A 36 -5.91 -0.10 9.75
N ARG A 37 -4.85 -0.29 10.55
CA ARG A 37 -3.80 0.70 10.81
C ARG A 37 -2.45 0.02 10.70
N GLY A 38 -1.64 0.48 9.76
CA GLY A 38 -0.29 -0.01 9.53
C GLY A 38 0.75 1.09 9.63
N CYS A 39 0.54 2.14 10.42
CA CYS A 39 1.47 3.26 10.54
C CYS A 39 1.49 3.82 11.98
N ALA A 40 2.38 4.78 12.24
CA ALA A 40 2.59 5.38 13.57
C ALA A 40 1.60 6.51 13.94
N CYS A 41 0.53 6.72 13.16
CA CYS A 41 -0.45 7.79 13.44
C CYS A 41 -1.06 7.73 14.85
N GLY A 42 -1.12 6.54 15.45
CA GLY A 42 -1.67 6.33 16.77
C GLY A 42 -0.84 6.91 17.92
N ASP A 43 0.45 7.19 17.72
CA ASP A 43 1.40 7.64 18.76
C ASP A 43 2.14 8.93 18.34
N ARG A 44 1.59 9.68 17.39
CA ARG A 44 2.24 10.88 16.87
C ARG A 44 2.42 11.91 17.99
N ASP A 45 3.65 12.39 18.15
CA ASP A 45 4.03 13.40 19.15
C ASP A 45 3.75 13.02 20.61
N GLY A 46 3.68 11.71 20.90
CA GLY A 46 3.40 11.19 22.26
C GLY A 46 1.95 11.34 22.70
N VAL A 47 1.06 11.80 21.82
CA VAL A 47 -0.38 11.87 22.07
C VAL A 47 -1.05 10.70 21.38
N SER A 48 -1.57 9.76 22.18
CA SER A 48 -2.28 8.62 21.60
C SER A 48 -3.59 9.10 20.98
N SER A 49 -3.68 9.18 19.65
CA SER A 49 -4.94 9.43 18.96
C SER A 49 -5.43 8.13 18.36
N PRO A 50 -6.38 7.44 19.02
CA PRO A 50 -6.85 6.15 18.57
C PRO A 50 -7.59 6.23 17.23
N GLU A 51 -7.93 7.41 16.71
CA GLU A 51 -8.73 7.62 15.49
C GLU A 51 -7.88 7.88 14.23
N LEU A 52 -6.62 8.31 14.36
CA LEU A 52 -5.82 8.75 13.20
C LEU A 52 -5.22 7.60 12.39
N GLY A 53 -5.21 7.72 11.06
CA GLY A 53 -4.56 6.73 10.19
C GLY A 53 -5.24 5.37 10.12
N VAL A 54 -6.50 5.28 10.54
CA VAL A 54 -7.35 4.10 10.35
C VAL A 54 -8.07 4.19 9.02
N ALA A 55 -7.89 3.20 8.15
CA ALA A 55 -8.47 3.20 6.81
C ALA A 55 -8.77 1.79 6.29
N HIS A 56 -9.53 1.71 5.21
CA HIS A 56 -9.65 0.51 4.39
C HIS A 56 -8.43 0.39 3.47
N VAL A 57 -7.95 -0.84 3.19
CA VAL A 57 -6.82 -1.03 2.27
C VAL A 57 -7.21 -0.57 0.86
N SER A 58 -8.45 -0.81 0.42
CA SER A 58 -8.91 -0.34 -0.89
C SER A 58 -8.99 1.17 -1.00
N CYS A 59 -9.27 1.88 0.10
CA CYS A 59 -9.26 3.34 0.11
C CYS A 59 -7.84 3.89 -0.03
N LEU A 60 -6.87 3.32 0.70
CA LEU A 60 -5.46 3.66 0.59
C LEU A 60 -4.93 3.39 -0.82
N ALA A 61 -5.20 2.20 -1.36
CA ALA A 61 -4.79 1.82 -2.72
C ALA A 61 -5.41 2.73 -3.79
N ARG A 62 -6.70 3.06 -3.67
CA ARG A 62 -7.37 3.99 -4.59
C ARG A 62 -6.74 5.38 -4.53
N GLN A 63 -6.44 5.89 -3.34
CA GLN A 63 -5.79 7.19 -3.18
C GLN A 63 -4.39 7.19 -3.80
N ALA A 64 -3.58 6.17 -3.54
CA ALA A 64 -2.25 6.04 -4.12
C ALA A 64 -2.30 5.98 -5.66
N LYS A 65 -3.24 5.21 -6.22
CA LYS A 65 -3.48 5.16 -7.66
C LYS A 65 -3.83 6.53 -8.24
N ILE A 66 -4.81 7.24 -7.67
CA ILE A 66 -5.24 8.55 -8.17
C ILE A 66 -4.05 9.52 -8.23
N LEU A 67 -3.23 9.55 -7.18
CA LEU A 67 -2.06 10.43 -7.15
C LEU A 67 -1.01 10.04 -8.20
N CYS A 68 -0.79 8.75 -8.44
CA CYS A 68 0.11 8.30 -9.51
C CYS A 68 -0.43 8.70 -10.89
N ASP A 69 -1.71 8.43 -11.17
CA ASP A 69 -2.35 8.77 -12.44
C ASP A 69 -2.29 10.29 -12.71
N GLU A 70 -2.63 11.12 -11.70
CA GLU A 70 -2.49 12.59 -11.80
C GLU A 70 -1.03 13.01 -12.03
N GLY A 71 -0.06 12.23 -11.52
CA GLY A 71 1.37 12.50 -11.69
C GLY A 71 1.82 12.30 -13.13
N GLU A 72 1.36 11.20 -13.73
CA GLU A 72 1.58 10.87 -15.13
C GLU A 72 0.91 11.88 -16.06
N GLU A 73 -0.34 12.28 -15.76
CA GLU A 73 -1.10 13.23 -16.59
C GLU A 73 -0.51 14.64 -16.60
N THR A 74 0.11 15.06 -15.50
CA THR A 74 0.66 16.42 -15.35
C THR A 74 2.14 16.52 -15.70
N ASP A 75 2.77 15.43 -16.17
CA ASP A 75 4.19 15.34 -16.52
C ASP A 75 5.09 15.92 -15.41
N LEU A 76 4.81 15.50 -14.17
CA LEU A 76 5.59 15.95 -13.02
C LEU A 76 7.06 15.56 -13.17
N ASP A 77 7.94 16.39 -12.63
CA ASP A 77 9.34 16.01 -12.45
C ASP A 77 9.47 14.75 -11.57
N GLY A 78 10.61 14.06 -11.70
CA GLY A 78 10.84 12.79 -11.04
C GLY A 78 10.70 12.84 -9.52
N GLU A 79 11.12 13.93 -8.85
CA GLU A 79 11.02 14.02 -7.39
C GLU A 79 9.55 14.21 -6.93
N ALA A 80 8.81 15.07 -7.63
CA ALA A 80 7.41 15.29 -7.37
C ALA A 80 6.59 14.02 -7.65
N PHE A 81 6.95 13.29 -8.71
CA PHE A 81 6.34 12.02 -9.05
C PHE A 81 6.66 10.93 -8.00
N ASP A 82 7.91 10.80 -7.58
CA ASP A 82 8.34 9.85 -6.56
C ASP A 82 7.55 10.02 -5.25
N LYS A 83 7.30 11.27 -4.82
CA LYS A 83 6.46 11.55 -3.64
C LYS A 83 5.03 11.05 -3.79
N ARG A 84 4.47 11.05 -5.00
CA ARG A 84 3.14 10.48 -5.27
C ARG A 84 3.19 8.95 -5.26
N TRP A 85 4.21 8.36 -5.86
CA TRP A 85 4.45 6.91 -5.79
C TRP A 85 4.59 6.41 -4.35
N MET A 86 5.29 7.15 -3.50
CA MET A 86 5.51 6.79 -2.09
C MET A 86 4.21 6.57 -1.32
N ARG A 87 3.04 7.01 -1.80
CA ARG A 87 1.75 6.70 -1.17
C ARG A 87 1.36 5.23 -1.20
N TRP A 88 2.00 4.40 -2.02
CA TRP A 88 1.91 2.94 -1.91
C TRP A 88 2.64 2.38 -0.69
N GLU A 89 3.62 3.11 -0.17
CA GLU A 89 4.52 2.67 0.91
C GLU A 89 4.38 3.49 2.18
N GLU A 90 3.85 4.71 2.12
CA GLU A 90 3.83 5.68 3.22
C GLU A 90 2.44 6.21 3.52
N CYS A 91 2.22 6.45 4.81
CA CYS A 91 0.99 7.03 5.29
C CYS A 91 0.84 8.49 4.86
N GLY A 92 -0.30 8.83 4.23
CA GLY A 92 -0.67 10.20 3.86
C GLY A 92 -0.72 11.21 5.02
N LEU A 93 -0.82 10.74 6.25
CA LEU A 93 -1.00 11.58 7.43
C LEU A 93 0.29 11.77 8.24
N CYS A 94 1.05 10.71 8.48
CA CYS A 94 2.27 10.75 9.32
C CYS A 94 3.57 10.53 8.54
N GLU A 95 3.47 10.23 7.23
CA GLU A 95 4.61 10.03 6.33
C GLU A 95 5.56 8.90 6.72
N GLN A 96 5.22 8.15 7.77
CA GLN A 96 5.89 6.92 8.11
C GLN A 96 5.46 5.83 7.12
N ARG A 97 6.43 4.96 6.80
CA ARG A 97 6.16 3.76 6.02
C ARG A 97 5.11 2.90 6.70
N TYR A 98 4.30 2.26 5.85
CA TYR A 98 3.46 1.20 6.31
C TYR A 98 4.31 0.05 6.83
N HIS A 99 3.77 -0.72 7.77
CA HIS A 99 4.40 -1.91 8.32
C HIS A 99 3.33 -2.97 8.55
N GLY A 100 3.76 -4.17 8.91
CA GLY A 100 2.80 -5.24 9.17
C GLY A 100 2.17 -5.77 7.88
N PHE A 101 1.17 -6.60 8.08
CA PHE A 101 0.28 -7.10 7.03
C PHE A 101 -0.34 -6.01 6.15
N VAL A 102 -0.40 -4.75 6.63
CA VAL A 102 -0.92 -3.62 5.85
C VAL A 102 0.01 -3.26 4.70
N TRP A 103 1.33 -3.24 4.91
CA TRP A 103 2.28 -2.99 3.82
C TRP A 103 2.22 -4.11 2.78
N CYS A 104 2.18 -5.36 3.23
CA CYS A 104 1.99 -6.51 2.34
C CYS A 104 0.69 -6.39 1.53
N ALA A 105 -0.44 -6.06 2.17
CA ALA A 105 -1.72 -5.88 1.48
C ALA A 105 -1.70 -4.73 0.46
N LEU A 106 -1.06 -3.60 0.79
CA LEU A 106 -0.87 -2.48 -0.13
C LEU A 106 0.04 -2.82 -1.29
N GLY A 107 1.12 -3.57 -1.07
CA GLY A 107 1.98 -4.07 -2.14
C GLY A 107 1.18 -4.92 -3.12
N TRP A 108 0.41 -5.89 -2.63
CA TRP A 108 -0.45 -6.70 -3.51
C TRP A 108 -1.50 -5.86 -4.25
N ALA A 109 -2.07 -4.84 -3.62
CA ALA A 109 -2.99 -3.92 -4.28
C ALA A 109 -2.30 -3.08 -5.37
N CYS A 110 -1.07 -2.63 -5.13
CA CYS A 110 -0.23 -1.94 -6.09
C CYS A 110 0.05 -2.84 -7.31
N TRP A 111 0.50 -4.07 -7.09
CA TRP A 111 0.74 -5.04 -8.16
C TRP A 111 -0.53 -5.30 -9.00
N LYS A 112 -1.67 -5.57 -8.37
CA LYS A 112 -2.93 -5.77 -9.09
C LYS A 112 -3.34 -4.55 -9.93
N THR A 113 -2.95 -3.35 -9.50
CA THR A 113 -3.22 -2.11 -10.23
C THR A 113 -2.40 -2.01 -11.51
N TYR A 114 -1.13 -2.41 -11.48
CA TYR A 114 -0.18 -2.15 -12.57
C TYR A 114 0.28 -3.38 -13.35
N VAL A 115 -0.06 -4.61 -12.93
CA VAL A 115 0.35 -5.86 -13.61
C VAL A 115 -0.08 -5.92 -15.08
N GLY A 116 -1.19 -5.28 -15.44
CA GLY A 116 -1.70 -5.24 -16.82
C GLY A 116 -0.92 -4.30 -17.76
N ARG A 117 -0.02 -3.47 -17.23
CA ARG A 117 0.81 -2.57 -18.03
C ARG A 117 1.95 -3.34 -18.75
N PRO A 118 2.53 -2.79 -19.82
CA PRO A 118 3.70 -3.39 -20.49
C PRO A 118 4.88 -3.64 -19.54
N GLU A 119 5.78 -4.56 -19.87
CA GLU A 119 6.95 -4.85 -19.00
C GLU A 119 7.92 -3.67 -18.92
N GLU A 120 8.01 -2.85 -19.97
CA GLU A 120 8.84 -1.65 -20.02
C GLU A 120 8.34 -0.56 -19.07
N ASP A 121 7.05 -0.59 -18.73
CA ASP A 121 6.39 0.40 -17.89
C ASP A 121 7.01 0.40 -16.48
N TRP A 122 7.46 1.57 -16.06
CA TRP A 122 8.15 1.73 -14.79
C TRP A 122 7.23 1.43 -13.60
N ALA A 123 5.92 1.73 -13.69
CA ALA A 123 4.97 1.50 -12.59
C ALA A 123 4.75 0.00 -12.35
N ARG A 124 4.75 -0.81 -13.43
CA ARG A 124 4.70 -2.27 -13.30
C ARG A 124 5.93 -2.82 -12.57
N ARG A 125 7.11 -2.32 -12.90
CA ARG A 125 8.38 -2.71 -12.25
C ARG A 125 8.38 -2.33 -10.77
N MET A 126 8.10 -1.06 -10.48
CA MET A 126 8.05 -0.56 -9.11
C MET A 126 7.00 -1.29 -8.27
N ALA A 127 5.85 -1.67 -8.84
CA ALA A 127 4.84 -2.44 -8.11
C ALA A 127 5.36 -3.81 -7.62
N MET A 128 6.27 -4.46 -8.36
CA MET A 128 6.93 -5.69 -7.90
C MET A 128 7.83 -5.41 -6.70
N SER A 129 8.60 -4.32 -6.74
CA SER A 129 9.41 -3.87 -5.61
C SER A 129 8.57 -3.63 -4.34
N VAL A 130 7.42 -2.95 -4.46
CA VAL A 130 6.52 -2.71 -3.32
C VAL A 130 5.99 -4.02 -2.72
N VAL A 131 5.57 -5.00 -3.55
CA VAL A 131 5.16 -6.33 -3.07
C VAL A 131 6.31 -7.04 -2.37
N GLY A 132 7.50 -7.07 -2.99
CA GLY A 132 8.68 -7.73 -2.47
C GLY A 132 9.10 -7.18 -1.10
N ASN A 133 9.10 -5.85 -0.96
CA ASN A 133 9.41 -5.17 0.30
C ASN A 133 8.38 -5.49 1.38
N GLY A 134 7.08 -5.42 1.06
CA GLY A 134 6.02 -5.76 2.00
C GLY A 134 6.10 -7.21 2.50
N LEU A 135 6.40 -8.16 1.61
CA LEU A 135 6.59 -9.58 1.98
C LEU A 135 7.84 -9.79 2.83
N TYR A 136 8.95 -9.14 2.48
CA TYR A 136 10.21 -9.23 3.22
C TYR A 136 10.05 -8.74 4.66
N HIS A 137 9.39 -7.59 4.86
CA HIS A 137 9.18 -7.01 6.18
C HIS A 137 8.26 -7.84 7.07
N GLU A 138 7.32 -8.60 6.49
CA GLU A 138 6.48 -9.56 7.21
C GLU A 138 7.12 -10.93 7.44
N GLY A 139 8.39 -11.11 7.02
CA GLY A 139 9.11 -12.37 7.18
C GLY A 139 8.67 -13.46 6.21
N HIS A 140 7.91 -13.13 5.16
CA HIS A 140 7.56 -14.04 4.07
C HIS A 140 8.70 -14.16 3.06
N TYR A 141 9.90 -14.53 3.53
CA TYR A 141 11.13 -14.45 2.74
C TYR A 141 11.11 -15.30 1.46
N ALA A 142 10.47 -16.47 1.50
CA ALA A 142 10.34 -17.33 0.31
C ALA A 142 9.52 -16.64 -0.79
N ASP A 143 8.39 -16.03 -0.43
CA ASP A 143 7.54 -15.32 -1.38
C ASP A 143 8.20 -14.02 -1.86
N ALA A 144 8.87 -13.30 -0.96
CA ALA A 144 9.64 -12.11 -1.29
C ALA A 144 10.76 -12.41 -2.30
N LEU A 145 11.48 -13.52 -2.11
CA LEU A 145 12.53 -13.95 -3.03
C LEU A 145 11.98 -14.22 -4.43
N VAL A 146 10.86 -14.95 -4.52
CA VAL A 146 10.22 -15.24 -5.82
C VAL A 146 9.85 -13.95 -6.56
N VAL A 147 9.32 -12.95 -5.85
CA VAL A 147 8.98 -11.65 -6.44
C VAL A 147 10.23 -10.90 -6.92
N GLN A 148 11.30 -10.86 -6.11
CA GLN A 148 12.56 -10.20 -6.48
C GLN A 148 13.25 -10.90 -7.66
N GLU A 149 13.27 -12.23 -7.70
CA GLU A 149 13.82 -12.98 -8.83
C GLU A 149 13.03 -12.71 -10.11
N ALA A 150 11.71 -12.62 -10.03
CA ALA A 150 10.86 -12.28 -11.17
C ALA A 150 11.11 -10.84 -11.65
N GLU A 151 11.28 -9.88 -10.74
CA GLU A 151 11.61 -8.49 -11.04
C GLU A 151 12.97 -8.40 -11.77
N LEU A 152 14.02 -9.01 -11.20
CA LEU A 152 15.35 -9.03 -11.81
C LEU A 152 15.35 -9.75 -13.16
N SER A 153 14.58 -10.85 -13.28
CA SER A 153 14.44 -11.56 -14.56
C SER A 153 13.76 -10.70 -15.61
N MET A 154 12.82 -9.83 -15.24
CA MET A 154 12.18 -8.90 -16.15
C MET A 154 13.14 -7.79 -16.56
N LEU A 155 13.83 -7.16 -15.61
CA LEU A 155 14.84 -6.13 -15.90
C LEU A 155 15.90 -6.65 -16.89
N ARG A 156 16.39 -7.86 -16.70
CA ARG A 156 17.35 -8.49 -17.63
C ARG A 156 16.81 -8.70 -19.05
N ARG A 157 15.49 -8.76 -19.27
CA ARG A 157 14.91 -8.84 -20.62
C ARG A 157 14.81 -7.48 -21.31
N LEU A 158 14.83 -6.42 -20.52
CA LEU A 158 14.64 -5.04 -20.97
C LEU A 158 15.97 -4.29 -21.16
N ASP A 159 17.06 -4.80 -20.58
CA ASP A 159 18.45 -4.42 -20.85
C ASP A 159 18.90 -4.83 -22.26
#